data_AF-A0A5Y1WJW3-F1
#
_entry.id   AF-A0A5Y1WJW3-F1
#
_cell.length_a   1.000
_cell.length_b   1.000
_cell.length_c   1.000
_cell.angle_alpha   90.00
_cell.angle_beta   90.00
_cell.angle_gamma   90.00
#
_symmetry.space_group_name_H-M   'P 1'
#
loop_
_entity.id
_entity.type
_entity.pdbx_description
1 polymer ?
#
loop_
_entity_poly.entity_id
_entity_poly.type
_entity_poly.pdbx_seq_one_letter_code
_entity_poly.pdbx_strand_id
1 'polypeptide(L)'
;MEQPAARILNLLCLAGKLPARKVAEHLGITPAEALHQLHGLEVREEVSQMNGFWFIRPREARLTPAEMDQVLDVIPEKTPGVTVMEISLTLGYSLTQVEQAISRLTHAGRVMKSGYGPATQWAKLRGG
;
A
#
# COMPACT_ATOMS: atom_id res chain seq x y z
N MET A 1 21.23 -14.35 9.94
CA MET A 1 20.07 -15.24 10.14
C MET A 1 18.82 -14.39 9.98
N GLU A 2 18.01 -14.61 8.95
CA GLU A 2 16.75 -13.86 8.77
C GLU A 2 15.78 -14.18 9.90
N GLN A 3 15.17 -13.14 10.48
CA GLN A 3 14.22 -13.30 11.58
C GLN A 3 12.92 -13.96 11.07
N PRO A 4 12.30 -14.88 11.83
CA PRO A 4 11.05 -15.54 11.45
C PRO A 4 9.94 -14.56 11.02
N ALA A 5 9.86 -13.39 11.68
CA ALA A 5 8.96 -12.29 11.34
C ALA A 5 9.09 -11.83 9.88
N ALA A 6 10.32 -11.55 9.41
CA ALA A 6 10.56 -11.08 8.06
C ALA A 6 10.14 -12.11 7.00
N ARG A 7 10.34 -13.41 7.28
CA ARG A 7 9.91 -14.49 6.39
C ARG A 7 8.38 -14.55 6.27
N ILE A 8 7.65 -14.36 7.37
CA ILE A 8 6.17 -14.32 7.36
C ILE A 8 5.68 -13.10 6.56
N LEU A 9 6.26 -11.92 6.81
CA LEU A 9 5.85 -10.70 6.10
C LEU A 9 6.11 -10.79 4.60
N ASN A 10 7.29 -11.28 4.19
CA ASN A 10 7.60 -11.49 2.78
C ASN A 10 6.64 -12.49 2.12
N LEU A 11 6.32 -13.59 2.83
CA LEU A 11 5.37 -14.59 2.35
C LEU A 11 3.96 -13.99 2.16
N LEU A 12 3.47 -13.23 3.13
CA LEU A 12 2.15 -12.58 3.03
C LEU A 12 2.13 -11.47 1.98
N CYS A 13 3.23 -10.76 1.77
CA CYS A 13 3.38 -9.78 0.69
C CYS A 13 3.22 -10.43 -0.69
N LEU A 14 3.84 -11.60 -0.90
CA LEU A 14 3.76 -12.34 -2.17
C LEU A 14 2.41 -13.05 -2.37
N ALA A 15 1.84 -13.63 -1.31
CA ALA A 15 0.62 -14.43 -1.38
C ALA A 15 -0.67 -13.63 -1.17
N GLY A 16 -0.58 -12.38 -0.69
CA GLY A 16 -1.70 -11.52 -0.31
C GLY A 16 -2.34 -11.91 1.03
N LYS A 17 -2.85 -13.15 1.15
CA LYS A 17 -3.42 -13.68 2.40
C LYS A 17 -3.26 -15.19 2.51
N LEU A 18 -3.00 -15.69 3.73
CA LEU A 18 -2.84 -17.13 3.99
C LEU A 18 -3.45 -17.55 5.33
N PRO A 19 -3.99 -18.77 5.45
CA PRO A 19 -4.31 -19.33 6.76
C PRO A 19 -3.01 -19.69 7.51
N ALA A 20 -3.05 -19.66 8.84
CA ALA A 20 -1.87 -19.92 9.68
C ALA A 20 -1.23 -21.30 9.40
N ARG A 21 -2.04 -22.30 9.03
CA ARG A 21 -1.53 -23.63 8.63
C ARG A 21 -0.62 -23.58 7.40
N LYS A 22 -0.95 -22.73 6.41
CA LYS A 22 -0.11 -22.57 5.21
C LYS A 22 1.16 -21.79 5.49
N VAL A 23 1.10 -20.82 6.40
CA VAL A 23 2.30 -20.15 6.92
C VAL A 23 3.20 -21.17 7.62
N ALA A 24 2.65 -22.03 8.48
CA ALA A 24 3.39 -23.08 9.17
C ALA A 24 4.09 -24.07 8.21
N GLU A 25 3.35 -24.56 7.21
CA GLU A 25 3.89 -25.42 6.15
C GLU A 25 5.08 -24.77 5.43
N HIS A 26 4.96 -23.48 5.09
CA HIS A 26 5.99 -22.76 4.33
C HIS A 26 7.25 -22.45 5.17
N LEU A 27 7.07 -22.25 6.48
CA LEU A 27 8.18 -21.99 7.40
C LEU A 27 8.81 -23.27 7.95
N GLY A 28 8.15 -24.43 7.78
CA GLY A 28 8.59 -25.70 8.36
C GLY A 28 8.43 -25.76 9.87
N ILE A 29 7.39 -25.12 10.42
CA ILE A 29 7.12 -25.01 11.86
C ILE A 29 5.74 -25.59 12.21
N THR A 30 5.42 -25.70 13.50
CA THR A 30 4.10 -26.17 13.94
C THR A 30 3.02 -25.10 13.69
N PRO A 31 1.75 -25.48 13.45
CA PRO A 31 0.65 -24.51 13.34
C PRO A 31 0.48 -23.62 14.58
N ALA A 32 0.74 -24.15 15.77
CA ALA A 32 0.68 -23.39 17.02
C ALA A 32 1.76 -22.31 17.08
N GLU A 33 2.97 -22.62 16.63
CA GLU A 33 4.08 -21.66 16.59
C GLU A 33 3.87 -20.60 15.52
N ALA A 34 3.36 -20.97 14.34
CA ALA A 34 2.98 -20.00 13.31
C ALA A 34 1.90 -19.04 13.83
N LEU A 35 0.88 -19.54 14.53
CA LEU A 35 -0.13 -18.69 15.18
C LEU A 35 0.48 -17.77 16.23
N HIS A 36 1.37 -18.27 17.08
CA HIS A 36 2.05 -17.44 18.09
C HIS A 36 2.84 -16.29 17.44
N GLN A 37 3.58 -16.58 16.37
CA GLN A 37 4.33 -15.56 15.64
C GLN A 37 3.40 -14.56 14.94
N LEU A 38 2.34 -15.03 14.28
CA LEU A 38 1.35 -14.17 13.61
C LEU A 38 0.65 -13.23 14.59
N HIS A 39 0.28 -13.71 15.78
CA HIS A 39 -0.23 -12.85 16.85
C HIS A 39 0.82 -11.85 17.34
N GLY A 40 2.09 -12.23 17.42
CA GLY A 40 3.18 -11.30 17.74
C GLY A 40 3.29 -10.15 16.71
N LEU A 41 3.09 -10.44 15.43
CA LEU A 41 3.07 -9.45 14.35
C LEU A 41 1.78 -8.61 14.36
N GLU A 42 0.65 -9.20 14.75
CA GLU A 42 -0.63 -8.50 14.90
C GLU A 42 -0.58 -7.46 16.03
N VAL A 43 0.04 -7.80 17.15
CA VAL A 43 0.29 -6.88 18.28
C VAL A 43 1.18 -5.71 17.86
N ARG A 44 2.07 -5.92 16.88
CA ARG A 44 2.91 -4.87 16.26
C ARG A 44 2.22 -4.11 15.13
N GLU A 45 0.94 -4.41 14.87
CA GLU A 45 0.12 -3.84 13.81
C GLU A 45 0.65 -4.10 12.39
N GLU A 46 1.50 -5.12 12.19
CA GLU A 46 2.09 -5.44 10.88
C GLU A 46 1.17 -6.35 10.04
N VAL A 47 0.35 -7.18 10.70
CA VAL A 47 -0.59 -8.10 10.07
C VAL A 47 -1.96 -7.99 10.73
N SER A 48 -3.00 -8.46 10.04
CA SER A 48 -4.36 -8.56 10.58
C SER A 48 -4.99 -9.88 10.16
N GLN A 49 -5.99 -10.30 10.93
CA GLN A 49 -6.75 -11.52 10.68
C GLN A 49 -8.19 -11.23 10.25
N MET A 50 -8.67 -11.93 9.22
CA MET A 50 -10.08 -11.92 8.82
C MET A 50 -10.49 -13.30 8.35
N ASN A 51 -11.59 -13.83 8.91
CA ASN A 51 -12.18 -15.12 8.52
C ASN A 51 -11.17 -16.29 8.49
N GLY A 52 -10.23 -16.32 9.44
CA GLY A 52 -9.21 -17.37 9.55
C GLY A 52 -8.00 -17.20 8.61
N PHE A 53 -7.94 -16.12 7.83
CA PHE A 53 -6.79 -15.74 7.01
C PHE A 53 -6.03 -14.60 7.64
N TRP A 54 -4.71 -14.62 7.46
CA TRP A 54 -3.77 -13.59 7.85
C TRP A 54 -3.27 -12.86 6.61
N PHE A 55 -3.13 -11.54 6.71
CA PHE A 55 -2.65 -10.68 5.63
C PHE A 55 -1.87 -9.52 6.23
N ILE A 56 -0.98 -8.91 5.43
CA ILE A 56 -0.29 -7.67 5.82
C ILE A 56 -1.36 -6.63 6.13
N ARG A 57 -1.31 -6.04 7.32
CA ARG A 57 -2.24 -4.97 7.67
C ARG A 57 -2.06 -3.87 6.63
N PRO A 58 -3.12 -3.48 5.90
CA PRO A 58 -3.01 -2.34 5.00
C PRO A 58 -2.51 -1.16 5.82
N ARG A 59 -1.44 -0.51 5.35
CA ARG A 59 -0.94 0.69 6.01
C ARG A 59 -2.06 1.74 5.97
N GLU A 60 -2.75 1.94 7.09
CA GLU A 60 -3.69 3.05 7.29
C GLU A 60 -2.94 4.40 7.36
N ALA A 61 -1.60 4.34 7.46
CA ALA A 61 -0.74 5.50 7.43
C ALA A 61 -0.90 6.26 6.11
N ARG A 62 -1.25 7.53 6.27
CA ARG A 62 -1.15 8.56 5.23
C ARG A 62 0.28 8.53 4.68
N LEU A 63 0.43 8.70 3.37
CA LEU A 63 1.73 8.90 2.75
C LEU A 63 2.47 10.02 3.51
N THR A 64 3.72 9.74 3.87
CA THR A 64 4.62 10.73 4.46
C THR A 64 4.87 11.88 3.47
N PRO A 65 5.35 13.05 3.91
CA PRO A 65 5.67 14.15 2.98
C PRO A 65 6.59 13.73 1.84
N ALA A 66 7.63 12.93 2.13
CA ALA A 66 8.55 12.42 1.12
C ALA A 66 7.88 11.45 0.12
N GLU A 67 6.97 10.59 0.59
CA GLU A 67 6.20 9.70 -0.28
C GLU A 67 5.12 10.47 -1.07
N MET A 68 4.61 11.59 -0.53
CA MET A 68 3.73 12.50 -1.28
C MET A 68 4.47 13.20 -2.41
N ASP A 69 5.73 13.57 -2.22
CA ASP A 69 6.57 14.12 -3.29
C ASP A 69 6.78 13.09 -4.41
N GLN A 70 6.90 11.80 -4.09
CA GLN A 70 6.95 10.74 -5.10
C GLN A 70 5.65 10.63 -5.92
N VAL A 71 4.49 10.78 -5.28
CA VAL A 71 3.20 10.87 -5.99
C VAL A 71 3.18 12.07 -6.92
N LEU A 72 3.67 13.22 -6.44
CA LEU A 72 3.78 14.41 -7.27
C LEU A 72 4.71 14.15 -8.45
N ASP A 73 5.88 13.56 -8.27
CA ASP A 73 6.87 13.33 -9.32
C ASP A 73 6.32 12.56 -10.53
N VAL A 74 5.44 11.58 -10.31
CA VAL A 74 4.80 10.79 -11.38
C VAL A 74 3.73 11.57 -12.15
N ILE A 75 3.14 12.60 -11.55
CA ILE A 75 2.12 13.42 -12.22
C ILE A 75 2.79 14.31 -13.27
N PRO A 76 2.36 14.26 -14.55
CA PRO A 76 2.99 15.03 -15.61
C PRO A 76 2.65 16.52 -15.52
N GLU A 77 3.54 17.38 -16.02
CA GLU A 77 3.33 18.84 -16.11
C GLU A 77 2.31 19.28 -17.17
N LYS A 78 1.99 18.40 -18.11
CA LYS A 78 1.12 18.70 -19.26
C LYS A 78 0.16 17.56 -19.52
N THR A 79 -0.86 17.82 -20.32
CA THR A 79 -1.76 16.80 -20.82
C THR A 79 -1.06 15.87 -21.82
N PRO A 80 -1.46 14.58 -21.91
CA PRO A 80 -2.51 13.92 -21.11
C PRO A 80 -2.09 13.77 -19.63
N GLY A 81 -3.05 13.98 -18.73
CA GLY A 81 -2.81 13.78 -17.30
C GLY A 81 -2.73 12.29 -16.97
N VAL A 82 -2.41 11.98 -15.72
CA VAL A 82 -2.31 10.59 -15.23
C VAL A 82 -3.51 10.27 -14.34
N THR A 83 -3.98 9.03 -14.33
CA THR A 83 -5.05 8.56 -13.42
C THR A 83 -4.48 8.09 -12.08
N VAL A 84 -5.32 8.00 -11.05
CA VAL A 84 -4.99 7.40 -9.75
C VAL A 84 -4.52 5.95 -9.92
N MET A 85 -5.14 5.20 -10.83
CA MET A 85 -4.79 3.82 -11.11
C MET A 85 -3.36 3.72 -11.66
N GLU A 86 -3.00 4.56 -12.62
CA GLU A 86 -1.66 4.59 -13.20
C GLU A 86 -0.59 4.97 -12.17
N ILE A 87 -0.86 5.96 -11.31
CA ILE A 87 0.05 6.32 -10.20
C ILE A 87 0.19 5.15 -9.21
N SER A 88 -0.92 4.51 -8.85
CA SER A 88 -0.96 3.36 -7.94
C SER A 88 -0.11 2.20 -8.47
N LEU A 89 -0.26 1.87 -9.75
CA LEU A 89 0.55 0.84 -10.41
C LEU A 89 2.03 1.23 -10.53
N THR A 90 2.32 2.51 -10.73
CA THR A 90 3.70 3.01 -10.86
C THR A 90 4.45 2.98 -9.53
N LEU A 91 3.79 3.38 -8.45
CA LEU A 91 4.43 3.56 -7.13
C LEU A 91 4.19 2.39 -6.16
N GLY A 92 3.31 1.44 -6.50
CA GLY A 92 2.96 0.31 -5.64
C GLY A 92 2.12 0.71 -4.42
N TYR A 93 1.42 1.85 -4.48
CA TYR A 93 0.52 2.32 -3.41
C TYR A 93 -0.92 1.90 -3.68
N SER A 94 -1.74 1.79 -2.63
CA SER A 94 -3.18 1.55 -2.79
C SER A 94 -3.89 2.76 -3.43
N LEU A 95 -5.00 2.51 -4.14
CA LEU A 95 -5.81 3.57 -4.76
C LEU A 95 -6.22 4.63 -3.72
N THR A 96 -6.66 4.21 -2.54
CA THR A 96 -7.09 5.14 -1.47
C THR A 96 -5.95 6.04 -0.98
N GLN A 97 -4.73 5.52 -0.87
CA GLN A 97 -3.57 6.33 -0.47
C GLN A 97 -3.24 7.38 -1.55
N VAL A 98 -3.28 6.97 -2.81
CA VAL A 98 -3.04 7.87 -3.95
C VAL A 98 -4.14 8.93 -4.05
N GLU A 99 -5.41 8.57 -3.88
CA GLU A 99 -6.53 9.53 -3.86
C GLU A 99 -6.39 10.57 -2.75
N GLN A 100 -5.99 10.14 -1.55
CA GLN A 100 -5.74 11.06 -0.43
C GLN A 100 -4.55 11.99 -0.71
N ALA A 101 -3.46 11.49 -1.29
CA ALA A 101 -2.32 12.32 -1.67
C ALA A 101 -2.70 13.34 -2.75
N ILE A 102 -3.37 12.90 -3.80
CA ILE A 102 -3.89 13.77 -4.85
C ILE A 102 -4.80 14.85 -4.27
N SER A 103 -5.74 14.49 -3.39
CA SER A 103 -6.64 15.46 -2.76
C SER A 103 -5.87 16.56 -2.02
N ARG A 104 -4.77 16.21 -1.35
CA ARG A 104 -3.91 17.20 -0.68
C ARG A 104 -3.12 18.05 -1.66
N LEU A 105 -2.54 17.43 -2.69
CA LEU A 105 -1.81 18.15 -3.74
C LEU A 105 -2.74 19.13 -4.48
N THR A 106 -4.00 18.76 -4.70
CA THR A 106 -5.02 19.66 -5.25
C THR A 106 -5.34 20.80 -4.30
N HIS A 107 -5.54 20.52 -2.99
CA HIS A 107 -5.79 21.57 -2.00
C HIS A 107 -4.61 22.54 -1.86
N ALA A 108 -3.38 22.05 -2.01
CA ALA A 108 -2.15 22.83 -2.02
C ALA A 108 -1.90 23.56 -3.35
N GLY A 109 -2.78 23.44 -4.35
CA GLY A 109 -2.62 24.08 -5.65
C GLY A 109 -1.46 23.54 -6.49
N ARG A 110 -0.98 22.32 -6.22
CA ARG A 110 0.15 21.69 -6.93
C ARG A 110 -0.29 20.90 -8.15
N VAL A 111 -1.50 20.36 -8.14
CA VAL A 111 -2.07 19.58 -9.25
C VAL A 111 -3.51 19.97 -9.49
N MET A 112 -3.94 19.88 -10.74
CA MET A 112 -5.32 20.10 -11.14
C MET A 112 -5.95 18.83 -11.69
N LYS A 113 -7.25 18.69 -11.40
CA LYS A 113 -8.09 17.63 -11.94
C LYS A 113 -8.56 17.98 -13.35
N SER A 114 -8.56 16.99 -14.24
CA SER A 114 -9.16 17.04 -15.56
C SER A 114 -10.08 15.84 -15.76
N GLY A 115 -11.27 16.05 -16.33
CA GLY A 115 -12.26 15.01 -16.57
C GLY A 115 -13.11 14.62 -15.34
N TYR A 116 -13.99 13.64 -15.55
CA TYR A 116 -14.97 13.16 -14.58
C TYR A 116 -15.06 11.63 -14.59
N GLY A 117 -15.41 11.04 -13.45
CA GLY A 117 -15.61 9.59 -13.31
C GLY A 117 -14.30 8.80 -13.37
N PRO A 118 -14.31 7.53 -13.82
CA PRO A 118 -13.13 6.65 -13.80
C PRO A 118 -12.00 7.09 -14.74
N ALA A 119 -12.28 8.00 -15.70
CA ALA A 119 -11.29 8.63 -16.57
C ALA A 119 -10.75 9.95 -16.00
N THR A 120 -10.96 10.22 -14.71
CA THR A 120 -10.39 11.40 -14.06
C THR A 120 -8.87 11.32 -14.11
N GLN A 121 -8.25 12.40 -14.59
CA GLN A 121 -6.82 12.55 -14.70
C GLN A 121 -6.33 13.75 -13.89
N TRP A 122 -5.05 13.73 -13.54
CA TRP A 122 -4.37 14.79 -12.80
C TRP A 122 -3.13 15.24 -13.55
N ALA A 123 -2.87 16.56 -13.52
CA ALA A 123 -1.69 17.18 -14.09
C ALA A 123 -1.12 18.23 -13.11
N LYS A 124 0.20 18.45 -13.11
CA LYS A 124 0.82 19.48 -12.27
C LYS A 124 0.45 20.88 -12.74
N LEU A 125 0.30 21.79 -11.79
CA LEU A 125 0.23 23.21 -12.04
C LEU A 125 1.66 23.77 -12.07
N ARG A 126 2.02 24.51 -13.12
CA ARG A 126 3.35 25.14 -13.23
C ARG A 126 3.53 26.17 -12.11
N GLY A 127 4.54 26.00 -11.27
CA GLY A 127 4.98 26.98 -10.26
C GLY A 127 4.85 26.55 -8.80
N GLY A 128 4.63 25.26 -8.52
CA GLY A 128 4.58 24.71 -7.16
C GLY A 128 5.82 23.94 -6.77
#